data_AF-A0A0B3AZ31-F1
#
_entry.id   AF-A0A0B3AZ31-F1
#
_cell.length_a   1.000
_cell.length_b   1.000
_cell.length_c   1.000
_cell.angle_alpha   90.00
_cell.angle_beta   90.00
_cell.angle_gamma   90.00
#
_symmetry.space_group_name_H-M   'P 1'
#
loop_
_entity.id
_entity.type
_entity.pdbx_description
1 polymer ?
#
loop_
_entity_poly.entity_id
_entity_poly.type
_entity_poly.pdbx_seq_one_letter_code
_entity_poly.pdbx_strand_id
1 'polypeptide(L)'
;MTDNLNNVLRNEVENCINKDLLESQKFGYEVRGSKALTTKTEAVGSGILVTVNYDIQLKKDEDITSLKPVNVVLDIPLKELYDVSYDIVNSEAKFGNFEQLFYMLNKKGKYLINVERPFPNKVYKINKDGNDYELWFAVEGESS
;
A
#
# COMPACT_ATOMS: atom_id res chain seq x y z
N MET A 1 9.74 -6.17 -7.34
CA MET A 1 8.45 -5.78 -6.71
C MET A 1 8.60 -4.49 -5.91
N THR A 2 9.64 -4.36 -5.08
CA THR A 2 9.98 -3.13 -4.33
C THR A 2 10.21 -1.89 -5.20
N ASP A 3 10.84 -2.02 -6.36
CA ASP A 3 11.15 -0.84 -7.21
C ASP A 3 9.91 -0.19 -7.82
N ASN A 4 8.91 -0.98 -8.22
CA ASN A 4 7.63 -0.46 -8.69
C ASN A 4 6.83 0.19 -7.55
N LEU A 5 6.87 -0.40 -6.35
CA LEU A 5 6.18 0.15 -5.18
C LEU A 5 6.79 1.50 -4.76
N ASN A 6 8.12 1.60 -4.76
CA ASN A 6 8.85 2.85 -4.49
C ASN A 6 8.43 3.97 -5.46
N ASN A 7 8.35 3.66 -6.76
CA ASN A 7 7.99 4.64 -7.78
C ASN A 7 6.53 5.10 -7.68
N VAL A 8 5.60 4.18 -7.45
CA VAL A 8 4.17 4.50 -7.27
C VAL A 8 3.96 5.34 -6.02
N LEU A 9 4.53 4.95 -4.88
CA LEU A 9 4.39 5.72 -3.64
C LEU A 9 5.06 7.08 -3.73
N ARG A 10 6.20 7.19 -4.42
CA ARG A 10 6.83 8.49 -4.68
C ARG A 10 5.90 9.44 -5.42
N ASN A 11 5.25 8.97 -6.48
CA ASN A 11 4.33 9.78 -7.27
C ASN A 11 3.09 10.21 -6.46
N GLU A 12 2.51 9.31 -5.68
CA GLU A 12 1.36 9.63 -4.80
C GLU A 12 1.74 10.64 -3.72
N VAL A 13 2.88 10.46 -3.07
CA VAL A 13 3.39 11.40 -2.06
C VAL A 13 3.68 12.77 -2.68
N GLU A 14 4.27 12.82 -3.88
CA GLU A 14 4.48 14.08 -4.62
C GLU A 14 3.14 14.79 -4.93
N ASN A 15 2.06 14.04 -5.16
CA ASN A 15 0.72 14.59 -5.36
C ASN A 15 0.05 15.04 -4.06
N CYS A 16 0.41 14.46 -2.91
CA CYS A 16 -0.10 14.88 -1.59
C CYS A 16 0.56 16.18 -1.08
N ILE A 17 1.72 16.56 -1.62
CA ILE A 17 2.37 17.83 -1.24
C ILE A 17 1.53 18.98 -1.78
N ASN A 18 1.00 19.78 -0.86
CA ASN A 18 0.27 20.99 -1.20
C ASN A 18 1.23 22.02 -1.81
N LYS A 19 1.23 22.10 -3.14
CA LYS A 19 2.09 23.03 -3.90
C LYS A 19 1.73 24.48 -3.65
N ASP A 20 0.47 24.78 -3.35
CA ASP A 20 0.03 26.14 -2.99
C ASP A 20 0.68 26.62 -1.68
N LEU A 21 0.98 25.70 -0.75
CA LEU A 21 1.75 26.02 0.46
C LEU A 21 3.22 26.33 0.17
N LEU A 22 3.80 25.74 -0.88
CA LEU A 22 5.18 26.01 -1.31
C LEU A 22 5.31 27.30 -2.12
N GLU A 23 4.27 27.67 -2.86
CA GLU A 23 4.27 28.86 -3.73
C GLU A 23 3.71 30.10 -3.03
N SER A 24 3.08 29.95 -1.86
CA SER A 24 2.45 31.06 -1.16
C SER A 24 3.36 31.70 -0.11
N GLN A 25 3.47 33.03 -0.14
CA GLN A 25 3.96 33.85 0.98
C GLN A 25 2.88 34.02 2.06
N LYS A 26 2.11 32.96 2.36
CA LYS A 26 1.08 33.05 3.39
C LYS A 26 1.75 33.20 4.76
N PHE A 27 1.31 34.19 5.53
CA PHE A 27 1.80 34.52 6.88
C PHE A 27 3.21 35.15 6.96
N GLY A 28 3.77 35.63 5.84
CA GLY A 28 5.08 36.32 5.82
C GLY A 28 6.28 35.37 5.90
N TYR A 29 6.10 34.12 5.51
CA TYR A 29 7.17 33.13 5.38
C TYR A 29 7.39 32.79 3.90
N GLU A 30 8.65 32.65 3.51
CA GLU A 30 9.04 32.03 2.25
C GLU A 30 9.27 30.53 2.51
N VAL A 31 8.47 29.68 1.86
CA VAL A 31 8.58 28.23 1.96
C VAL A 31 9.39 27.71 0.78
N ARG A 32 10.52 27.04 1.03
CA ARG A 32 11.34 26.41 -0.01
C ARG A 32 11.40 24.91 0.23
N GLY A 33 10.80 24.14 -0.66
CA GLY A 33 10.99 22.69 -0.71
C GLY A 33 12.27 22.30 -1.44
N SER A 34 12.91 21.20 -1.05
CA SER A 34 13.96 20.59 -1.86
C SER A 34 13.39 20.11 -3.20
N LYS A 35 14.22 20.10 -4.26
CA LYS A 35 13.81 19.62 -5.58
C LYS A 35 13.60 18.10 -5.64
N ALA A 36 14.13 17.35 -4.68
CA ALA A 36 14.15 15.89 -4.73
C ALA A 36 13.46 15.32 -3.49
N LEU A 37 12.20 14.93 -3.66
CA LEU A 37 11.53 14.05 -2.72
C LEU A 37 12.11 12.64 -2.88
N THR A 38 12.58 12.04 -1.79
CA THR A 38 13.01 10.64 -1.79
C THR A 38 12.08 9.82 -0.94
N THR A 39 11.59 8.71 -1.50
CA THR A 39 10.76 7.74 -0.78
C THR A 39 11.54 6.44 -0.69
N LYS A 40 11.62 5.86 0.50
CA LYS A 40 12.21 4.54 0.74
C LYS A 40 11.15 3.63 1.34
N THR A 41 10.91 2.48 0.71
CA THR A 41 10.05 1.44 1.26
C THR A 41 10.87 0.28 1.78
N GLU A 42 10.52 -0.22 2.96
CA GLU A 42 11.12 -1.39 3.57
C GLU A 42 10.04 -2.30 4.12
N ALA A 43 10.16 -3.60 3.91
CA ALA A 43 9.30 -4.58 4.57
C ALA A 43 9.81 -4.77 6.01
N VAL A 44 8.96 -4.49 7.00
CA VAL A 44 9.30 -4.64 8.43
C VAL A 44 8.25 -5.54 9.08
N GLY A 45 8.63 -6.79 9.37
CA GLY A 45 7.70 -7.79 9.89
C GLY A 45 6.57 -8.08 8.89
N SER A 46 5.33 -7.83 9.29
CA SER A 46 4.14 -7.93 8.43
C SER A 46 3.77 -6.65 7.68
N GLY A 47 4.38 -5.52 8.04
CA GLY A 47 4.04 -4.19 7.51
C GLY A 47 5.07 -3.63 6.53
N ILE A 48 4.75 -2.44 6.00
CA ILE A 48 5.62 -1.70 5.07
C ILE A 48 5.97 -0.35 5.70
N LEU A 49 7.24 -0.14 6.00
CA LEU A 49 7.76 1.16 6.42
C LEU A 49 7.95 2.04 5.19
N VAL A 50 7.32 3.22 5.17
CA VAL A 50 7.48 4.20 4.10
C VAL A 50 8.14 5.46 4.67
N THR A 51 9.43 5.62 4.38
CA THR A 51 10.19 6.80 4.80
C THR A 51 10.17 7.83 3.68
N VAL A 52 9.65 9.03 3.96
CA VAL A 52 9.61 10.15 3.02
C VAL A 52 10.56 11.23 3.51
N ASN A 53 11.68 11.41 2.79
CA ASN A 53 12.57 12.53 3.05
C ASN A 53 12.23 13.66 2.09
N TYR A 54 11.69 14.72 2.67
CA TYR A 54 11.39 15.96 1.98
C TYR A 54 11.80 17.13 2.86
N ASP A 55 12.87 17.82 2.47
CA ASP A 55 13.40 18.96 3.22
C ASP A 55 12.59 20.20 2.87
N ILE A 56 11.92 20.77 3.87
CA ILE A 56 11.21 22.04 3.75
C ILE A 56 11.95 23.06 4.60
N GLN A 57 12.36 24.16 3.96
CA GLN A 57 12.92 25.32 4.64
C GLN A 57 11.85 26.40 4.74
N LEU A 58 11.64 26.90 5.95
CA LEU A 58 10.83 28.08 6.22
C LEU A 58 11.79 29.23 6.49
N LYS A 59 11.70 30.28 5.68
CA LYS A 59 12.47 31.51 5.86
C LYS A 59 11.55 32.67 6.20
N LYS A 60 11.92 33.44 7.21
CA LYS A 60 11.31 34.74 7.51
C LYS A 60 12.41 35.72 7.89
N ASP A 61 12.53 36.79 7.12
CA ASP A 61 13.61 37.76 7.24
C ASP A 61 15.00 37.09 7.15
N GLU A 62 15.77 37.05 8.24
CA GLU A 62 17.08 36.37 8.31
C GLU A 62 17.02 34.96 8.91
N ASP A 63 15.91 34.60 9.55
CA ASP A 63 15.75 33.29 10.21
C ASP A 63 15.39 32.21 9.19
N ILE A 64 16.18 31.13 9.15
CA ILE A 64 15.95 29.95 8.33
C ILE A 64 15.78 28.74 9.26
N THR A 65 14.64 28.06 9.16
CA THR A 65 14.38 26.81 9.87
C THR A 65 14.08 25.69 8.89
N SER A 66 14.75 24.55 9.05
CA SER A 66 14.47 23.33 8.29
C SER A 66 13.54 22.41 9.08
N LEU A 67 12.50 21.89 8.42
CA LEU A 67 11.65 20.84 8.97
C LEU A 67 12.38 19.50 8.92
N LYS A 68 12.16 18.67 9.94
CA LYS A 68 12.71 17.31 9.99
C LYS A 68 11.99 16.40 8.98
N PRO A 69 12.66 15.34 8.49
CA PRO A 69 12.03 14.32 7.67
C PRO A 69 10.80 13.69 8.34
N VAL A 70 9.83 13.30 7.53
CA VAL A 70 8.59 12.66 7.99
C VAL A 70 8.70 11.16 7.78
N ASN A 71 8.61 10.40 8.87
CA ASN A 71 8.63 8.94 8.84
C ASN A 71 7.21 8.41 9.09
N VAL A 72 6.65 7.68 8.14
CA VAL A 72 5.31 7.06 8.28
C VAL A 72 5.43 5.55 8.19
N VAL A 73 4.97 4.85 9.22
CA VAL A 73 4.91 3.38 9.19
C VAL A 73 3.49 3.00 8.75
N LEU A 74 3.37 2.29 7.63
CA LEU A 74 2.10 1.75 7.16
C LEU A 74 2.01 0.27 7.54
N ASP A 75 1.12 -0.07 8.47
CA ASP A 75 0.86 -1.47 8.83
C ASP A 75 -0.11 -2.11 7.82
N ILE A 76 0.42 -2.37 6.62
CA ILE A 76 -0.30 -3.04 5.54
C ILE A 76 0.04 -4.52 5.60
N PRO A 77 -0.93 -5.44 5.75
CA PRO A 77 -0.68 -6.87 5.88
C PRO A 77 -0.36 -7.53 4.51
N LEU A 78 0.41 -6.87 3.65
CA LEU A 78 0.61 -7.26 2.25
C LEU A 78 1.18 -8.67 2.11
N LYS A 79 2.16 -9.03 2.96
CA LYS A 79 2.73 -10.37 2.97
C LYS A 79 1.67 -11.42 3.33
N GLU A 80 0.86 -11.15 4.36
CA GLU A 80 -0.16 -12.10 4.80
C GLU A 80 -1.23 -12.30 3.73
N LEU A 81 -1.69 -11.21 3.09
CA LEU A 81 -2.67 -11.28 2.00
C LEU A 81 -2.09 -12.01 0.78
N TYR A 82 -0.81 -11.79 0.46
CA TYR A 82 -0.11 -12.52 -0.61
C TYR A 82 -0.02 -14.02 -0.29
N ASP A 83 0.36 -14.39 0.93
CA ASP A 83 0.46 -15.79 1.37
C ASP A 83 -0.91 -16.50 1.24
N VAL A 84 -2.00 -15.82 1.63
CA VAL A 84 -3.38 -16.36 1.44
C VAL A 84 -3.72 -16.51 -0.04
N SER A 85 -3.37 -15.52 -0.88
CA SER A 85 -3.59 -15.60 -2.33
C SER A 85 -2.85 -16.79 -2.94
N TYR A 86 -1.62 -17.00 -2.53
CA TYR A 86 -0.78 -18.13 -2.97
C TYR A 86 -1.40 -19.48 -2.57
N ASP A 87 -1.92 -19.60 -1.35
CA ASP A 87 -2.64 -20.80 -0.90
C ASP A 87 -3.87 -21.08 -1.78
N ILE A 88 -4.67 -20.05 -2.10
CA ILE A 88 -5.86 -20.18 -2.96
C ILE A 88 -5.48 -20.65 -4.36
N VAL A 89 -4.51 -20.00 -4.99
CA VAL A 89 -4.05 -20.35 -6.34
C VAL A 89 -3.54 -21.79 -6.37
N ASN A 90 -2.78 -22.21 -5.35
CA ASN A 90 -2.31 -23.59 -5.26
C ASN A 90 -3.45 -24.59 -5.07
N SER A 91 -4.49 -24.24 -4.30
CA SER A 91 -5.66 -25.11 -4.12
C SER A 91 -6.42 -25.26 -5.43
N GLU A 92 -6.70 -24.16 -6.12
CA GLU A 92 -7.33 -24.15 -7.44
C GLU A 92 -6.53 -24.98 -8.45
N ALA A 93 -5.19 -24.82 -8.47
CA ALA A 93 -4.33 -25.59 -9.36
C ALA A 93 -4.28 -27.09 -9.04
N LYS A 94 -4.39 -27.49 -7.76
CA LYS A 94 -4.31 -28.89 -7.34
C LYS A 94 -5.64 -29.63 -7.42
N PHE A 95 -6.73 -28.97 -7.07
CA PHE A 95 -8.04 -29.59 -6.85
C PHE A 95 -9.12 -29.07 -7.81
N GLY A 96 -8.85 -28.00 -8.57
CA GLY A 96 -9.83 -27.32 -9.44
C GLY A 96 -10.81 -26.42 -8.68
N ASN A 97 -10.67 -26.34 -7.35
CA ASN A 97 -11.46 -25.49 -6.48
C ASN A 97 -10.69 -25.06 -5.23
N PHE A 98 -11.17 -23.98 -4.62
CA PHE A 98 -10.76 -23.54 -3.29
C PHE A 98 -11.95 -23.58 -2.33
N GLU A 99 -11.83 -24.37 -1.26
CA GLU A 99 -12.84 -24.47 -0.20
C GLU A 99 -12.71 -23.32 0.81
N GLN A 100 -13.36 -22.21 0.47
CA GLN A 100 -13.30 -20.94 1.21
C GLN A 100 -13.67 -21.08 2.69
N LEU A 101 -14.81 -21.70 3.01
CA LEU A 101 -15.31 -21.77 4.39
C LEU A 101 -14.35 -22.53 5.30
N PHE A 102 -13.83 -23.67 4.84
CA PHE A 102 -12.89 -24.47 5.61
C PHE A 102 -11.57 -23.73 5.84
N TYR A 103 -11.07 -23.03 4.82
CA TYR A 103 -9.87 -22.20 4.97
C TYR A 103 -10.07 -21.09 6.01
N MET A 104 -11.17 -20.34 5.93
CA MET A 104 -11.48 -19.27 6.89
C MET A 104 -11.62 -19.82 8.32
N LEU A 105 -12.28 -20.96 8.51
CA LEU A 105 -12.40 -21.63 9.81
C LEU A 105 -11.03 -22.05 10.37
N ASN A 106 -10.16 -22.65 9.54
CA ASN A 106 -8.82 -23.06 9.96
C ASN A 106 -7.93 -21.88 10.34
N LYS A 107 -8.14 -20.72 9.70
CA LYS A 107 -7.47 -19.47 10.06
C LYS A 107 -8.22 -18.69 11.17
N LYS A 108 -9.21 -19.30 11.81
CA LYS A 108 -10.00 -18.74 12.92
C LYS A 108 -10.66 -17.40 12.57
N GLY A 109 -11.13 -17.24 11.34
CA GLY A 109 -11.77 -16.01 10.88
C GLY A 109 -10.82 -14.83 10.68
N LYS A 110 -9.49 -15.03 10.78
CA LYS A 110 -8.48 -13.98 10.59
C LYS A 110 -8.57 -13.31 9.21
N TYR A 111 -9.06 -14.03 8.21
CA TYR A 111 -9.24 -13.52 6.86
C TYR A 111 -10.68 -13.71 6.42
N LEU A 112 -11.25 -12.65 5.84
CA LEU A 112 -12.49 -12.70 5.10
C LEU A 112 -12.14 -12.88 3.62
N ILE A 113 -12.61 -13.96 3.02
CA ILE A 113 -12.40 -14.23 1.60
C ILE A 113 -13.78 -14.18 0.95
N ASN A 114 -13.95 -13.39 -0.11
CA ASN A 114 -15.15 -13.36 -0.93
C ASN A 114 -14.80 -13.82 -2.35
N VAL A 115 -15.68 -14.64 -2.94
CA VAL A 115 -15.49 -15.19 -4.28
C VAL A 115 -16.64 -14.77 -5.17
N GLU A 116 -16.33 -13.98 -6.18
CA GLU A 116 -17.25 -13.65 -7.26
C GLU A 116 -16.94 -14.57 -8.44
N ARG A 117 -17.97 -15.08 -9.12
CA ARG A 117 -17.81 -16.05 -10.22
C ARG A 117 -18.35 -15.49 -11.54
N PRO A 118 -17.79 -14.39 -12.09
CA PRO A 118 -18.15 -13.93 -13.42
C PRO A 118 -17.57 -14.92 -14.44
N PHE A 119 -18.40 -15.78 -15.02
CA PHE A 119 -17.98 -16.77 -16.03
C PHE A 119 -17.11 -16.12 -17.14
N PRO A 120 -15.97 -16.72 -17.54
CA PRO A 120 -15.38 -17.99 -17.10
C PRO A 120 -14.47 -17.89 -15.86
N ASN A 121 -14.35 -16.69 -15.28
CA ASN A 121 -13.37 -16.37 -14.23
C ASN A 121 -13.92 -16.52 -12.82
N LYS A 122 -13.01 -16.70 -11.85
CA LYS A 122 -13.28 -16.55 -10.42
C LYS A 122 -12.46 -15.37 -9.90
N VAL A 123 -13.11 -14.39 -9.30
CA VAL A 123 -12.46 -13.23 -8.66
C VAL A 123 -12.48 -13.44 -7.16
N TYR A 124 -11.30 -13.43 -6.56
CA TYR A 124 -11.07 -13.56 -5.13
C TYR A 124 -10.76 -12.19 -4.54
N LYS A 125 -11.46 -11.85 -3.46
CA LYS A 125 -11.21 -10.67 -2.64
C LYS A 125 -10.84 -11.13 -1.24
N ILE A 126 -9.64 -10.78 -0.78
CA ILE A 126 -9.13 -11.17 0.54
C ILE A 126 -8.96 -9.92 1.39
N ASN A 127 -9.54 -9.95 2.59
CA ASN A 127 -9.37 -8.94 3.61
C ASN A 127 -8.89 -9.59 4.92
N LYS A 128 -8.05 -8.89 5.68
CA LYS A 128 -7.65 -9.30 7.03
C LYS A 128 -8.60 -8.64 8.03
N ASP A 129 -9.14 -9.42 8.95
CA ASP A 129 -10.09 -8.91 9.95
C ASP A 129 -9.51 -7.70 10.71
N GLY A 130 -10.33 -6.66 10.87
CA GLY A 130 -9.94 -5.39 11.49
C GLY A 130 -9.02 -4.49 10.65
N ASN A 131 -8.90 -4.72 9.34
CA ASN A 131 -8.06 -3.92 8.45
C ASN A 131 -8.81 -3.54 7.17
N ASP A 132 -8.58 -2.33 6.65
CA ASP A 132 -9.29 -1.81 5.46
C ASP A 132 -8.66 -2.23 4.12
N TYR A 133 -7.51 -2.90 4.15
CA TYR A 133 -6.81 -3.32 2.93
C TYR A 133 -7.38 -4.63 2.38
N GLU A 134 -7.66 -4.62 1.07
CA GLU A 134 -8.18 -5.77 0.34
C GLU A 134 -7.24 -6.11 -0.82
N LEU A 135 -6.95 -7.41 -0.99
CA LEU A 135 -6.18 -7.92 -2.12
C LEU A 135 -7.11 -8.68 -3.06
N TRP A 136 -7.10 -8.26 -4.34
CA TRP A 136 -7.96 -8.81 -5.38
C TRP A 136 -7.12 -9.53 -6.41
N PHE A 137 -7.56 -10.71 -6.82
CA PHE A 137 -6.98 -11.42 -7.95
C PHE A 137 -8.02 -12.29 -8.64
N ALA A 138 -7.77 -12.62 -9.90
CA ALA A 138 -8.62 -13.51 -10.68
C ALA A 138 -7.89 -14.81 -11.00
N VAL A 139 -8.63 -15.91 -11.01
CA VAL A 139 -8.21 -17.19 -11.59
C VAL A 139 -9.09 -17.43 -12.81
N GLU A 140 -8.44 -17.52 -13.98
CA GLU A 140 -9.08 -17.84 -15.24
C GLU A 140 -9.14 -19.37 -15.39
N GLY A 141 -10.33 -19.89 -15.69
CA GLY A 141 -10.54 -21.26 -16.10
C GLY A 141 -10.74 -21.35 -17.60
N GLU A 142 -10.28 -22.42 -18.24
CA GLU A 142 -10.60 -22.67 -19.64
C GLU A 142 -12.07 -23.12 -19.78
N SER A 143 -12.78 -22.55 -20.75
CA SER A 143 -14.08 -23.06 -21.20
C SER A 143 -13.90 -24.43 -21.82
N SER A 144 -14.42 -25.48 -21.16
CA SER A 144 -14.57 -26.83 -21.72
C SER A 144 -15.68 -26.91 -22.75
#